data_AF-A0A7L3Y1M1-F1
#
_entry.id   AF-A0A7L3Y1M1-F1
#
_cell.length_a   1.000
_cell.length_b   1.000
_cell.length_c   1.000
_cell.angle_alpha   90.00
_cell.angle_beta   90.00
_cell.angle_gamma   90.00
#
_symmetry.space_group_name_H-M   'P 1'
#
loop_
_entity.id
_entity.type
_entity.pdbx_description
1 polymer ?
#
loop_
_entity_poly.entity_id
_entity_poly.type
_entity_poly.pdbx_seq_one_letter_code
_entity_poly.pdbx_strand_id
1 'polypeptide(L)'
;MQQNLNYVYPQIFWVDGCANTSTSCPPASPVPPFPPPPPPPVPDRRRKPRNNRERRSVGFLVISLLILLALTGVGLSMFQIFHLEKELAELREVRSGWLVTEALGKQQKKKNLKLGLRCSGGNPAQRDLPLEWEPISGHAFTNGVQYRDQGLVINETGLYFVYSNVLFRGSVCSSQVLTHIVYKKNPAMPGSHVLMEDKGINYCTNQKTWARKSYLGALFKLRMMDSLHVNVSKIALVNFEESKTFFGLFKL
;
A
#
# COMPACT_ATOMS: atom_id res chain seq x y z
N MET A 1 -8.68 57.63 -20.18
CA MET A 1 -8.70 57.01 -21.51
C MET A 1 -10.09 56.48 -21.77
N GLN A 2 -10.68 56.93 -22.87
CA GLN A 2 -12.04 56.67 -23.33
C GLN A 2 -11.99 55.54 -24.37
N GLN A 3 -12.88 54.56 -24.29
CA GLN A 3 -13.26 53.58 -25.34
C GLN A 3 -14.46 52.81 -24.76
N ASN A 4 -15.72 53.15 -25.08
CA ASN A 4 -16.46 52.94 -26.34
C ASN A 4 -16.48 51.48 -26.79
N LEU A 5 -17.59 50.77 -26.52
CA LEU A 5 -18.01 49.58 -27.23
C LEU A 5 -19.53 49.64 -27.43
N ASN A 6 -19.90 50.23 -28.57
CA ASN A 6 -21.15 49.97 -29.29
C ASN A 6 -21.43 48.46 -29.35
N TYR A 7 -22.64 48.05 -28.99
CA TYR A 7 -23.22 46.81 -29.51
C TYR A 7 -24.61 47.11 -30.09
N VAL A 8 -24.65 46.97 -31.42
CA VAL A 8 -25.81 47.02 -32.29
C VAL A 8 -26.62 45.74 -32.10
N TYR A 9 -27.91 45.85 -31.80
CA TYR A 9 -28.82 44.70 -31.81
C TYR A 9 -29.52 44.60 -33.18
N PRO A 10 -29.61 43.41 -33.79
CA PRO A 10 -30.02 43.25 -35.19
C PRO A 10 -31.53 43.46 -35.40
N GLN A 11 -31.89 43.89 -36.61
CA GLN A 11 -33.28 43.91 -37.08
C GLN A 11 -33.75 42.49 -37.41
N ILE A 12 -34.93 42.12 -36.90
CA ILE A 12 -35.55 40.82 -37.09
C ILE A 12 -36.72 41.01 -38.07
N PHE A 13 -36.62 40.39 -39.24
CA PHE A 13 -37.71 40.31 -40.22
C PHE A 13 -38.47 39.00 -40.00
N TRP A 14 -39.78 39.07 -39.86
CA TRP A 14 -40.66 37.90 -39.81
C TRP A 14 -41.17 37.62 -41.23
N VAL A 15 -40.88 36.43 -41.75
CA VAL A 15 -41.47 35.87 -42.97
C VAL A 15 -42.16 34.58 -42.57
N ASP A 16 -43.49 34.57 -42.53
CA ASP A 16 -44.25 33.33 -42.47
C ASP A 16 -44.82 33.05 -43.87
N GLY A 17 -44.13 32.16 -44.58
CA GLY A 17 -44.60 31.53 -45.80
C GLY A 17 -45.63 30.46 -45.46
N CYS A 18 -46.86 30.66 -45.93
CA CYS A 18 -47.89 29.63 -45.94
C CYS A 18 -47.56 28.54 -46.97
N ALA A 19 -47.45 27.29 -46.53
CA ALA A 19 -47.50 26.12 -47.40
C ALA A 19 -48.56 25.14 -46.87
N ASN A 20 -49.78 25.29 -47.41
CA ASN A 20 -50.76 24.26 -47.83
C ASN A 20 -51.01 23.03 -46.92
N THR A 21 -52.23 22.50 -46.72
CA THR A 21 -53.54 22.62 -47.38
C THR A 21 -54.57 22.06 -46.40
N SER A 22 -55.35 22.94 -45.76
CA SER A 22 -56.75 22.71 -45.32
C SER A 22 -57.12 23.75 -44.26
N THR A 23 -58.27 24.39 -44.46
CA THR A 23 -59.00 25.26 -43.52
C THR A 23 -58.56 26.73 -43.39
N SER A 24 -59.57 27.59 -43.40
CA SER A 24 -59.61 29.04 -43.57
C SER A 24 -59.11 29.85 -42.37
N CYS A 25 -58.33 30.91 -42.64
CA CYS A 25 -58.08 32.00 -41.69
C CYS A 25 -58.77 33.30 -42.17
N PRO A 26 -59.64 33.95 -41.37
CA PRO A 26 -60.22 35.24 -41.70
C PRO A 26 -59.26 36.41 -41.39
N PRO A 27 -59.43 37.57 -42.04
CA PRO A 27 -58.45 38.65 -42.09
C PRO A 27 -58.43 39.50 -40.81
N ALA A 28 -57.24 39.92 -40.39
CA ALA A 28 -57.04 40.89 -39.32
C ALA A 28 -57.21 42.33 -39.86
N SER A 29 -58.08 43.10 -39.22
CA SER A 29 -58.36 44.53 -39.46
C SER A 29 -57.69 45.42 -38.40
N PRO A 30 -57.49 46.73 -38.67
CA PRO A 30 -56.34 47.50 -38.20
C PRO A 30 -56.54 48.16 -36.82
N VAL A 31 -55.46 48.37 -36.06
CA VAL A 31 -55.48 48.95 -34.70
C VAL A 31 -54.56 50.18 -34.61
N PRO A 32 -55.01 51.30 -33.99
CA PRO A 32 -54.49 52.68 -34.13
C PRO A 32 -53.22 53.02 -33.31
N PRO A 33 -52.56 54.18 -33.57
CA PRO A 33 -51.31 54.59 -32.92
C PRO A 33 -51.46 54.97 -31.43
N PHE A 34 -50.42 54.62 -30.64
CA PHE A 34 -50.35 54.75 -29.19
C PHE A 34 -50.14 56.19 -28.68
N PRO A 35 -50.82 56.63 -27.59
CA PRO A 35 -50.46 57.83 -26.83
C PRO A 35 -49.42 57.56 -25.71
N PRO A 36 -48.61 58.55 -25.30
CA PRO A 36 -47.55 58.40 -24.28
C PRO A 36 -48.08 58.34 -22.83
N PRO A 37 -47.31 57.75 -21.88
CA PRO A 37 -47.81 57.38 -20.55
C PRO A 37 -47.82 58.52 -19.50
N PRO A 38 -48.72 58.49 -18.50
CA PRO A 38 -48.75 59.43 -17.37
C PRO A 38 -47.75 59.08 -16.24
N PRO A 39 -47.34 60.05 -15.40
CA PRO A 39 -46.38 59.84 -14.32
C PRO A 39 -46.98 59.12 -13.09
N PRO A 40 -46.14 58.44 -12.27
CA PRO A 40 -46.62 57.53 -11.22
C PRO A 40 -47.04 58.23 -9.91
N PRO A 41 -48.06 57.72 -9.19
CA PRO A 41 -48.47 58.21 -7.87
C PRO A 41 -47.61 57.67 -6.70
N VAL A 42 -47.49 58.47 -5.64
CA VAL A 42 -46.67 58.24 -4.43
C VAL A 42 -47.31 57.21 -3.47
N PRO A 43 -46.58 56.29 -2.82
CA PRO A 43 -47.16 55.28 -1.93
C PRO A 43 -47.43 55.81 -0.51
N ASP A 44 -48.65 55.59 -0.01
CA ASP A 44 -49.08 55.89 1.37
C ASP A 44 -48.69 54.75 2.35
N ARG A 45 -48.23 55.11 3.53
CA ARG A 45 -47.39 54.26 4.40
C ARG A 45 -48.04 54.03 5.76
N ARG A 46 -48.98 53.07 5.90
CA ARG A 46 -49.44 52.60 7.23
C ARG A 46 -49.99 51.17 7.25
N ARG A 47 -49.14 50.18 7.56
CA ARG A 47 -49.52 48.98 8.33
C ARG A 47 -48.37 48.57 9.26
N LYS A 48 -48.65 48.55 10.57
CA LYS A 48 -47.74 48.14 11.64
C LYS A 48 -47.51 46.62 11.59
N PRO A 49 -46.26 46.08 11.67
CA PRO A 49 -46.04 44.65 11.54
C PRO A 49 -46.37 43.89 12.83
N ARG A 50 -47.13 42.81 12.67
CA ARG A 50 -47.44 41.79 13.68
C ARG A 50 -46.18 40.97 14.01
N ASN A 51 -46.07 40.58 15.28
CA ASN A 51 -44.92 40.02 15.98
C ASN A 51 -44.13 38.93 15.20
N ASN A 52 -42.95 39.30 14.67
CA ASN A 52 -42.04 38.43 13.92
C ASN A 52 -40.77 38.06 14.75
N ARG A 53 -40.82 38.27 16.07
CA ARG A 53 -39.64 38.26 16.96
C ARG A 53 -39.27 36.86 17.47
N GLU A 54 -40.24 35.95 17.63
CA GLU A 54 -40.01 34.60 18.18
C GLU A 54 -39.42 33.62 17.15
N ARG A 55 -39.92 33.61 15.90
CA ARG A 55 -39.40 32.75 14.82
C ARG A 55 -37.95 33.09 14.45
N ARG A 56 -37.58 34.37 14.58
CA ARG A 56 -36.21 34.86 14.41
C ARG A 56 -35.29 34.31 15.51
N SER A 57 -35.75 34.29 16.76
CA SER A 57 -34.97 33.81 17.92
C SER A 57 -34.63 32.33 17.84
N VAL A 58 -35.59 31.47 17.46
CA VAL A 58 -35.33 30.02 17.31
C VAL A 58 -34.36 29.75 16.15
N GLY A 59 -34.51 30.48 15.04
CA GLY A 59 -33.56 30.41 13.92
C GLY A 59 -32.14 30.78 14.34
N PHE A 60 -31.96 31.86 15.12
CA PHE A 60 -30.65 32.23 15.65
C PHE A 60 -30.06 31.17 16.59
N LEU A 61 -30.87 30.53 17.43
CA LEU A 61 -30.41 29.45 18.31
C LEU A 61 -29.92 28.23 17.52
N VAL A 62 -30.67 27.82 16.50
CA VAL A 62 -30.27 26.68 15.62
C VAL A 62 -28.99 27.02 14.85
N ILE A 63 -28.89 28.21 14.28
CA ILE A 63 -27.68 28.66 13.57
C ILE A 63 -26.48 28.70 14.53
N SER A 64 -26.67 29.21 15.75
CA SER A 64 -25.61 29.23 16.76
C SER A 64 -25.13 27.82 17.13
N LEU A 65 -26.05 26.85 17.26
CA LEU A 65 -25.72 25.45 17.54
C LEU A 65 -24.92 24.81 16.39
N LEU A 66 -25.31 25.06 15.14
CA LEU A 66 -24.58 24.59 13.97
C LEU A 66 -23.17 25.19 13.87
N ILE A 67 -23.02 26.48 14.20
CA ILE A 67 -21.70 27.13 14.25
C ILE A 67 -20.83 26.50 15.34
N LEU A 68 -21.37 26.24 16.53
CA LEU A 68 -20.62 25.59 17.61
C LEU A 68 -20.20 24.16 17.23
N LEU A 69 -21.07 23.39 16.55
CA LEU A 69 -20.73 22.07 16.03
C LEU A 69 -19.64 22.14 14.95
N ALA A 70 -19.70 23.13 14.06
CA ALA A 70 -18.67 23.35 13.05
C ALA A 70 -17.32 23.73 13.70
N LEU A 71 -17.32 24.64 14.67
CA LEU A 71 -16.11 25.07 15.38
C LEU A 71 -15.47 23.95 16.18
N THR A 72 -16.27 23.10 16.83
CA THR A 72 -15.76 21.92 17.55
C THR A 72 -15.18 20.89 16.58
N GLY A 73 -15.84 20.63 15.44
CA GLY A 73 -15.33 19.75 14.40
C GLY A 73 -14.01 20.24 13.80
N VAL A 74 -13.91 21.54 13.50
CA VAL A 74 -12.66 22.16 13.02
C VAL A 74 -11.58 22.10 14.09
N GLY A 75 -11.89 22.40 15.35
CA GLY A 75 -10.94 22.33 16.46
C GLY A 75 -10.37 20.93 16.67
N LEU A 76 -11.22 19.90 16.62
CA LEU A 76 -10.77 18.50 16.70
C LEU A 76 -9.91 18.10 15.51
N SER A 77 -10.28 18.55 14.30
CA SER A 77 -9.50 18.30 13.08
C SER A 77 -8.13 18.96 13.15
N MET A 78 -8.07 20.22 13.61
CA MET A 78 -6.82 20.95 13.80
C MET A 78 -5.93 20.32 14.88
N PHE A 79 -6.54 19.83 15.97
CA PHE A 79 -5.84 19.10 17.03
C PHE A 79 -5.24 17.78 16.52
N GLN A 80 -6.00 17.01 15.73
CA GLN A 80 -5.48 15.78 15.12
C GLN A 80 -4.33 16.06 14.16
N ILE A 81 -4.45 17.10 13.32
CA ILE A 81 -3.38 17.51 12.40
C ILE A 81 -2.14 17.93 13.19
N PHE A 82 -2.29 18.77 14.22
CA PHE A 82 -1.17 19.20 15.04
C PHE A 82 -0.50 18.05 15.80
N HIS A 83 -1.28 17.08 16.30
CA HIS A 83 -0.75 15.89 16.94
C HIS A 83 0.05 15.02 15.96
N LEU A 84 -0.46 14.85 14.73
CA LEU A 84 0.24 14.11 13.67
C LEU A 84 1.50 14.84 13.19
N GLU A 85 1.46 16.17 13.08
CA GLU A 85 2.63 16.99 12.79
C GLU A 85 3.69 16.90 13.89
N LYS A 86 3.29 16.81 15.16
CA LYS A 86 4.21 16.61 16.28
C LYS A 86 4.88 15.24 16.25
N GLU A 87 4.13 14.16 16.00
CA GLU A 87 4.74 12.83 15.82
C GLU A 87 5.67 12.80 14.60
N LEU A 88 5.28 13.44 13.49
CA LEU A 88 6.14 13.59 12.31
C LEU A 88 7.39 14.41 12.60
N ALA A 89 7.32 15.45 13.44
CA ALA A 89 8.47 16.26 13.83
C ALA A 89 9.45 15.47 14.69
N GLU A 90 8.97 14.71 15.67
CA GLU A 90 9.81 13.82 16.49
C GLU A 90 10.44 12.73 15.62
N LEU A 91 9.68 12.11 14.70
CA LEU A 91 10.22 11.12 13.76
C LEU A 91 11.18 11.75 12.73
N ARG A 92 10.96 13.00 12.33
CA ARG A 92 11.85 13.75 11.44
C ARG A 92 13.14 14.15 12.15
N GLU A 93 13.09 14.51 13.42
CA GLU A 93 14.27 14.82 14.23
C GLU A 93 15.08 13.55 14.50
N VAL A 94 14.43 12.44 14.85
CA VAL A 94 15.07 11.12 14.91
C VAL A 94 15.70 10.79 13.55
N ARG A 95 14.96 10.86 12.45
CA ARG A 95 15.46 10.59 11.09
C ARG A 95 16.60 11.52 10.67
N SER A 96 16.56 12.79 11.07
CA SER A 96 17.63 13.78 10.83
C SER A 96 18.87 13.44 11.65
N GLY A 97 18.69 13.02 12.91
CA GLY A 97 19.75 12.47 13.74
C GLY A 97 20.39 11.23 13.11
N TRP A 98 19.59 10.31 12.58
CA TRP A 98 20.07 9.16 11.80
C TRP A 98 20.81 9.59 10.54
N LEU A 99 20.28 10.55 9.75
CA LEU A 99 20.90 11.06 8.52
C LEU A 99 22.21 11.82 8.77
N VAL A 100 22.31 12.58 9.86
CA VAL A 100 23.54 13.26 10.28
C VAL A 100 24.57 12.24 10.77
N THR A 101 24.13 11.22 11.51
CA THR A 101 24.98 10.07 11.91
C THR A 101 25.44 9.26 10.69
N GLU A 102 24.59 9.13 9.66
CA GLU A 102 24.91 8.44 8.40
C GLU A 102 25.82 9.29 7.48
N ALA A 103 25.66 10.61 7.47
CA ALA A 103 26.45 11.54 6.67
C ALA A 103 27.86 11.71 7.25
N LEU A 104 28.00 11.83 8.57
CA LEU A 104 29.32 11.85 9.22
C LEU A 104 30.01 10.48 9.19
N GLY A 105 29.24 9.38 9.10
CA GLY A 105 29.76 8.02 8.92
C GLY A 105 30.16 7.64 7.48
N LYS A 106 29.84 8.46 6.46
CA LYS A 106 30.04 8.13 5.03
C LYS A 106 31.30 8.71 4.36
N GLN A 107 32.26 9.24 5.13
CA GLN A 107 33.57 9.61 4.59
C GLN A 107 34.75 8.76 5.11
N GLN A 108 34.52 7.81 6.03
CA GLN A 108 35.60 6.95 6.51
C GLN A 108 35.10 5.59 7.03
N LYS A 109 34.53 4.77 6.14
CA LYS A 109 34.44 3.32 6.36
C LYS A 109 34.51 2.61 5.02
N LYS A 110 35.57 1.82 4.82
CA LYS A 110 35.59 0.72 3.85
C LYS A 110 34.21 0.08 3.83
N LYS A 111 33.65 -0.08 2.63
CA LYS A 111 32.40 -0.78 2.34
C LYS A 111 32.27 -1.96 3.31
N ASN A 112 31.47 -1.83 4.37
CA ASN A 112 31.04 -2.98 5.14
C ASN A 112 30.02 -3.66 4.24
N LEU A 113 30.55 -4.48 3.33
CA LEU A 113 29.78 -5.41 2.54
C LEU A 113 28.99 -6.24 3.56
N LYS A 114 27.70 -5.97 3.72
CA LYS A 114 26.82 -6.86 4.48
C LYS A 114 26.93 -8.22 3.82
N LEU A 115 27.63 -9.14 4.48
CA LEU A 115 27.76 -10.52 4.04
C LEU A 115 26.35 -11.08 4.04
N GLY A 116 25.83 -11.41 2.87
CA GLY A 116 24.42 -11.72 2.69
C GLY A 116 24.26 -12.67 1.52
N LEU A 117 23.48 -13.71 1.73
CA LEU A 117 23.18 -14.71 0.72
C LEU A 117 21.70 -15.08 0.82
N ARG A 118 21.01 -15.03 -0.32
CA ARG A 118 19.69 -15.63 -0.52
C ARG A 118 19.81 -16.57 -1.70
N CYS A 119 19.51 -17.85 -1.50
CA CYS A 119 19.31 -18.80 -2.58
C CYS A 119 17.80 -19.07 -2.69
N SER A 120 17.28 -19.09 -3.92
CA SER A 120 15.83 -19.16 -4.17
C SER A 120 15.56 -20.25 -5.18
N GLY A 121 14.63 -21.15 -4.89
CA GLY A 121 14.35 -22.26 -5.80
C GLY A 121 15.49 -23.27 -5.88
N GLY A 122 15.12 -24.54 -5.84
CA GLY A 122 16.03 -25.67 -5.95
C GLY A 122 15.74 -26.45 -7.22
N ASN A 123 16.50 -27.51 -7.46
CA ASN A 123 16.29 -28.36 -8.62
C ASN A 123 15.04 -29.25 -8.42
N PRO A 124 13.96 -29.09 -9.21
CA PRO A 124 12.75 -29.90 -9.05
C PRO A 124 12.97 -31.39 -9.40
N ALA A 125 14.04 -31.73 -10.13
CA ALA A 125 14.41 -33.10 -10.45
C ALA A 125 15.25 -33.77 -9.34
N GLN A 126 15.61 -33.03 -8.29
CA GLN A 126 16.41 -33.53 -7.17
C GLN A 126 15.71 -34.67 -6.44
N ARG A 127 16.49 -35.69 -6.07
CA ARG A 127 16.01 -36.88 -5.34
C ARG A 127 16.63 -37.08 -3.97
N ASP A 128 17.85 -36.57 -3.78
CA ASP A 128 18.62 -36.74 -2.56
C ASP A 128 18.64 -35.48 -1.70
N LEU A 129 18.92 -35.60 -0.41
CA LEU A 129 19.09 -34.48 0.52
C LEU A 129 20.58 -34.18 0.74
N PRO A 130 20.95 -32.95 1.15
CA PRO A 130 20.13 -31.77 1.46
C PRO A 130 19.57 -31.06 0.22
N LEU A 131 18.61 -30.14 0.38
CA LEU A 131 18.06 -29.37 -0.73
C LEU A 131 19.15 -28.57 -1.46
N GLU A 132 19.14 -28.64 -2.79
CA GLU A 132 19.95 -27.81 -3.67
C GLU A 132 19.26 -26.45 -3.88
N TRP A 133 20.05 -25.41 -4.09
CA TRP A 133 19.58 -24.05 -4.23
C TRP A 133 20.26 -23.32 -5.39
N GLU A 134 19.51 -22.47 -6.09
CA GLU A 134 20.05 -21.52 -7.08
C GLU A 134 20.74 -20.34 -6.38
N PRO A 135 22.04 -20.11 -6.59
CA PRO A 135 22.80 -19.11 -5.85
C PRO A 135 22.92 -17.72 -6.52
N ILE A 136 22.68 -17.63 -7.84
CA ILE A 136 23.07 -16.43 -8.63
C ILE A 136 21.89 -15.85 -9.44
N SER A 137 21.01 -16.70 -9.94
CA SER A 137 19.96 -16.31 -10.89
C SER A 137 18.70 -15.80 -10.18
N GLY A 138 17.88 -15.02 -10.90
CA GLY A 138 16.58 -14.55 -10.40
C GLY A 138 16.71 -13.63 -9.18
N HIS A 139 16.05 -13.97 -8.08
CA HIS A 139 16.14 -13.23 -6.82
C HIS A 139 17.27 -13.70 -5.89
N ALA A 140 18.11 -14.63 -6.34
CA ALA A 140 19.24 -15.13 -5.57
C ALA A 140 20.47 -14.22 -5.71
N PHE A 141 21.31 -14.19 -4.67
CA PHE A 141 22.60 -13.51 -4.72
C PHE A 141 23.53 -14.04 -3.64
N THR A 142 24.83 -14.15 -3.95
CA THR A 142 25.92 -14.44 -3.01
C THR A 142 26.82 -13.23 -2.83
N ASN A 143 26.96 -12.75 -1.59
CA ASN A 143 27.91 -11.69 -1.27
C ASN A 143 28.77 -12.05 -0.06
N GLY A 144 30.00 -12.47 -0.34
CA GLY A 144 31.01 -12.87 0.65
C GLY A 144 30.69 -14.15 1.46
N VAL A 145 29.61 -14.86 1.09
CA VAL A 145 29.30 -16.24 1.50
C VAL A 145 29.39 -17.10 0.24
N GLN A 146 30.00 -18.28 0.34
CA GLN A 146 30.12 -19.20 -0.79
C GLN A 146 29.00 -20.23 -0.77
N TYR A 147 28.50 -20.62 -1.93
CA TYR A 147 27.62 -21.78 -2.08
C TYR A 147 28.43 -22.94 -2.64
N ARG A 148 28.47 -24.06 -1.92
CA ARG A 148 29.25 -25.25 -2.27
C ARG A 148 28.62 -26.50 -1.65
N ASP A 149 28.61 -27.60 -2.39
CA ASP A 149 28.13 -28.90 -1.91
C ASP A 149 26.72 -28.81 -1.28
N GLN A 150 25.81 -28.10 -1.95
CA GLN A 150 24.42 -27.85 -1.52
C GLN A 150 24.25 -27.03 -0.23
N GLY A 151 25.34 -26.42 0.27
CA GLY A 151 25.33 -25.62 1.50
C GLY A 151 25.93 -24.23 1.36
N LEU A 152 25.58 -23.36 2.31
CA LEU A 152 26.17 -22.03 2.45
C LEU A 152 27.38 -22.11 3.37
N VAL A 153 28.57 -21.81 2.84
CA VAL A 153 29.85 -21.89 3.54
C VAL A 153 30.23 -20.53 4.11
N ILE A 154 30.44 -20.49 5.42
CA ILE A 154 30.82 -19.29 6.17
C ILE A 154 32.31 -19.03 6.00
N ASN A 155 32.64 -17.87 5.43
CA ASN A 155 34.02 -17.44 5.23
C ASN A 155 34.58 -16.66 6.43
N GLU A 156 33.73 -16.08 7.26
CA GLU A 156 34.14 -15.28 8.40
C GLU A 156 33.38 -15.68 9.66
N THR A 157 34.09 -15.91 10.76
CA THR A 157 33.43 -16.14 12.06
C THR A 157 32.63 -14.90 12.47
N GLY A 158 31.42 -15.10 12.98
CA GLY A 158 30.54 -13.99 13.35
C GLY A 158 29.16 -14.41 13.85
N LEU A 159 28.33 -13.41 14.14
CA LEU A 159 26.92 -13.61 14.44
C LEU A 159 26.12 -13.45 13.15
N TYR A 160 25.31 -14.46 12.81
CA TYR A 160 24.55 -14.52 11.58
C TYR A 160 23.08 -14.72 11.87
N PHE A 161 22.22 -13.98 11.18
CA PHE A 161 20.81 -14.32 11.10
C PHE A 161 20.63 -15.31 9.95
N VAL A 162 20.15 -16.51 10.27
CA VAL A 162 19.92 -17.59 9.31
C VAL A 162 18.41 -17.75 9.17
N TYR A 163 17.90 -17.86 7.95
CA TYR A 163 16.48 -18.03 7.68
C TYR A 163 16.22 -18.99 6.52
N SER A 164 15.13 -19.75 6.60
CA SER A 164 14.66 -20.61 5.53
C SER A 164 13.15 -20.65 5.49
N ASN A 165 12.59 -20.66 4.28
CA ASN A 165 11.17 -20.83 4.05
C ASN A 165 10.97 -22.00 3.08
N VAL A 166 10.07 -22.92 3.41
CA VAL A 166 9.72 -24.06 2.56
C VAL A 166 8.21 -24.12 2.44
N LEU A 167 7.71 -24.19 1.21
CA LEU A 167 6.29 -24.47 0.97
C LEU A 167 6.11 -25.94 0.58
N PHE A 168 5.45 -26.70 1.45
CA PHE A 168 4.95 -28.03 1.13
C PHE A 168 3.58 -27.92 0.46
N ARG A 169 3.33 -28.78 -0.54
CA ARG A 169 2.02 -28.92 -1.18
C ARG A 169 1.80 -30.34 -1.69
N GLY A 170 0.54 -30.74 -1.79
CA GLY A 170 0.15 -32.03 -2.34
C GLY A 170 -1.28 -32.03 -2.86
N SER A 171 -1.57 -32.92 -3.80
CA SER A 171 -2.94 -33.14 -4.30
C SER A 171 -3.74 -34.06 -3.40
N VAL A 172 -3.07 -34.98 -2.71
CA VAL A 172 -3.66 -35.95 -1.78
C VAL A 172 -3.13 -35.69 -0.38
N CYS A 173 -4.04 -35.57 0.58
CA CYS A 173 -3.68 -35.46 1.99
C CYS A 173 -3.16 -36.80 2.52
N SER A 174 -2.07 -36.75 3.29
CA SER A 174 -1.48 -37.90 3.97
C SER A 174 -1.13 -37.53 5.41
N SER A 175 -1.11 -38.53 6.29
CA SER A 175 -0.78 -38.38 7.71
C SER A 175 0.73 -38.43 8.00
N GLN A 176 1.57 -38.37 6.97
CA GLN A 176 3.02 -38.36 7.14
C GLN A 176 3.47 -37.11 7.90
N VAL A 177 4.59 -37.17 8.60
CA VAL A 177 5.17 -35.99 9.25
C VAL A 177 5.94 -35.16 8.22
N LEU A 178 5.66 -33.86 8.17
CA LEU A 178 6.48 -32.91 7.44
C LEU A 178 7.57 -32.38 8.36
N THR A 179 8.82 -32.45 7.92
CA THR A 179 9.95 -31.86 8.63
C THR A 179 10.64 -30.84 7.74
N HIS A 180 11.10 -29.77 8.35
CA HIS A 180 11.95 -28.74 7.76
C HIS A 180 13.05 -28.44 8.78
N ILE A 181 14.30 -28.72 8.41
CA ILE A 181 15.45 -28.70 9.32
C ILE A 181 16.55 -27.87 8.68
N VAL A 182 17.07 -26.88 9.41
CA VAL A 182 18.32 -26.21 9.09
C VAL A 182 19.40 -26.74 10.02
N TYR A 183 20.49 -27.25 9.46
CA TYR A 183 21.59 -27.81 10.22
C TYR A 183 22.94 -27.28 9.71
N LYS A 184 23.98 -27.41 10.53
CA LYS A 184 25.35 -27.08 10.16
C LYS A 184 26.30 -28.27 10.25
N LYS A 185 27.33 -28.24 9.42
CA LYS A 185 28.49 -29.14 9.45
C LYS A 185 29.76 -28.31 9.48
N ASN A 186 30.78 -28.76 10.20
CA ASN A 186 32.10 -28.13 10.18
C ASN A 186 33.17 -29.21 10.01
N PRO A 187 34.14 -29.07 9.09
CA PRO A 187 35.21 -30.05 8.91
C PRO A 187 36.00 -30.38 10.19
N ALA A 188 36.11 -29.42 11.13
CA ALA A 188 36.80 -29.59 12.40
C ALA A 188 35.96 -30.30 13.49
N MET A 189 34.66 -30.51 13.27
CA MET A 189 33.78 -31.21 14.21
C MET A 189 32.99 -32.30 13.48
N PRO A 190 33.21 -33.59 13.80
CA PRO A 190 32.47 -34.65 13.16
C PRO A 190 30.98 -34.56 13.51
N GLY A 191 30.12 -34.78 12.52
CA GLY A 191 28.67 -34.81 12.67
C GLY A 191 27.94 -33.58 12.11
N SER A 192 26.61 -33.63 12.18
CA SER A 192 25.71 -32.54 11.78
C SER A 192 25.00 -32.01 13.01
N HIS A 193 24.94 -30.70 13.16
CA HIS A 193 24.29 -30.04 14.30
C HIS A 193 23.04 -29.30 13.83
N VAL A 194 21.87 -29.70 14.32
CA VAL A 194 20.61 -29.03 14.03
C VAL A 194 20.61 -27.64 14.67
N LEU A 195 20.27 -26.62 13.89
CA LEU A 195 20.13 -25.24 14.34
C LEU A 195 18.66 -24.89 14.56
N MET A 196 17.80 -25.29 13.63
CA MET A 196 16.37 -25.00 13.65
C MET A 196 15.61 -26.17 13.06
N GLU A 197 14.44 -26.49 13.61
CA GLU A 197 13.56 -27.54 13.12
C GLU A 197 12.09 -27.13 13.29
N ASP A 198 11.28 -27.41 12.27
CA ASP A 198 9.82 -27.34 12.32
C ASP A 198 9.23 -28.71 11.92
N LYS A 199 8.16 -29.10 12.62
CA LYS A 199 7.44 -30.36 12.39
C LYS A 199 5.96 -30.08 12.16
N GLY A 200 5.46 -30.51 11.01
CA GLY A 200 4.06 -30.49 10.66
C GLY A 200 3.43 -31.86 10.74
N ILE A 201 2.46 -32.01 11.64
CA ILE A 201 1.53 -33.15 11.68
C ILE A 201 0.11 -32.64 11.44
N ASN A 202 -0.79 -33.53 10.99
CA ASN A 202 -2.22 -33.23 10.83
C ASN A 202 -2.50 -31.92 10.06
N TYR A 203 -1.72 -31.65 9.01
CA TYR A 203 -1.75 -30.38 8.27
C TYR A 203 -2.84 -30.29 7.21
N CYS A 204 -3.62 -31.34 7.02
CA CYS A 204 -4.73 -31.40 6.08
C CYS A 204 -5.80 -32.37 6.57
N THR A 205 -7.03 -32.18 6.08
CA THR A 205 -8.18 -33.03 6.38
C THR A 205 -8.87 -33.41 5.08
N ASN A 206 -9.27 -34.68 4.94
CA ASN A 206 -9.88 -35.27 3.75
C ASN A 206 -8.94 -35.34 2.53
N GLN A 207 -9.40 -35.96 1.43
CA GLN A 207 -8.64 -36.10 0.18
C GLN A 207 -8.60 -34.80 -0.67
N LYS A 208 -8.42 -33.65 -0.02
CA LYS A 208 -8.31 -32.36 -0.71
C LYS A 208 -6.85 -31.99 -0.97
N THR A 209 -6.64 -31.16 -1.98
CA THR A 209 -5.37 -30.47 -2.20
C THR A 209 -5.03 -29.63 -0.98
N TRP A 210 -3.74 -29.57 -0.65
CA TRP A 210 -3.27 -28.88 0.54
C TRP A 210 -1.93 -28.19 0.27
N ALA A 211 -1.66 -27.15 1.05
CA ALA A 211 -0.38 -26.48 1.09
C ALA A 211 -0.08 -26.01 2.52
N ARG A 212 1.18 -26.14 2.95
CA ARG A 212 1.64 -25.73 4.28
C ARG A 212 3.01 -25.07 4.14
N LYS A 213 3.12 -23.85 4.67
CA LYS A 213 4.37 -23.11 4.76
C LYS A 213 5.08 -23.44 6.08
N SER A 214 6.39 -23.61 6.03
CA SER A 214 7.27 -23.68 7.20
C SER A 214 8.33 -22.59 7.08
N TYR A 215 8.47 -21.76 8.11
CA TYR A 215 9.47 -20.69 8.16
C TYR A 215 10.31 -20.86 9.42
N LEU A 216 11.63 -20.81 9.25
CA LEU A 216 12.63 -20.89 10.31
C LEU A 216 13.52 -19.64 10.22
N GLY A 217 13.82 -19.02 11.35
CA GLY A 217 14.68 -17.85 11.41
C GLY A 217 15.22 -17.58 12.81
N ALA A 218 16.53 -17.50 12.98
CA ALA A 218 17.18 -17.20 14.27
C ALA A 218 18.63 -16.74 14.12
N LEU A 219 19.19 -16.18 15.19
CA LEU A 219 20.59 -15.77 15.28
C LEU A 219 21.47 -16.92 15.75
N PHE A 220 22.60 -17.13 15.07
CA PHE A 220 23.60 -18.13 15.42
C PHE A 220 25.01 -17.56 15.34
N LYS A 221 25.84 -17.90 16.32
CA LYS A 221 27.28 -17.69 16.22
C LYS A 221 27.87 -18.80 15.34
N LEU A 222 28.30 -18.44 14.15
CA LEU A 222 28.87 -19.35 13.16
C LEU A 222 30.37 -19.14 13.06
N ARG A 223 31.09 -20.23 12.80
CA ARG A 223 32.54 -20.20 12.62
C ARG A 223 32.89 -20.30 11.15
N MET A 224 34.08 -19.82 10.80
CA MET A 224 34.67 -20.07 9.49
C MET A 224 34.63 -21.59 9.19
N MET A 225 34.33 -21.93 7.93
CA MET A 225 34.11 -23.29 7.44
C MET A 225 32.85 -24.00 7.97
N ASP A 226 32.00 -23.35 8.77
CA ASP A 226 30.64 -23.86 8.98
C ASP A 226 29.92 -23.86 7.62
N SER A 227 29.36 -25.01 7.23
CA SER A 227 28.48 -25.14 6.07
C SER A 227 27.06 -25.37 6.56
N LEU A 228 26.11 -24.60 6.06
CA LEU A 228 24.70 -24.66 6.47
C LEU A 228 23.87 -25.26 5.35
N HIS A 229 22.96 -26.14 5.73
CA HIS A 229 22.21 -27.00 4.84
C HIS A 229 20.76 -27.09 5.29
N VAL A 230 19.87 -27.45 4.37
CA VAL A 230 18.44 -27.60 4.65
C VAL A 230 17.98 -29.01 4.27
N ASN A 231 17.38 -29.71 5.23
CA ASN A 231 16.72 -30.99 5.01
C ASN A 231 15.20 -30.85 5.13
N VAL A 232 14.49 -31.64 4.36
CA VAL A 232 13.03 -31.76 4.43
C VAL A 232 12.62 -33.22 4.46
N SER A 233 11.43 -33.50 4.98
CA SER A 233 10.86 -34.85 5.02
C SER A 233 10.72 -35.52 3.65
N LYS A 234 10.15 -34.82 2.66
CA LYS A 234 9.97 -35.31 1.29
C LYS A 234 10.13 -34.18 0.27
N ILE A 235 11.12 -34.33 -0.60
CA ILE A 235 11.42 -33.37 -1.66
C ILE A 235 10.26 -33.23 -2.65
N ALA A 236 9.60 -34.34 -2.99
CA ALA A 236 8.47 -34.37 -3.95
C ALA A 236 7.26 -33.51 -3.52
N LEU A 237 7.18 -33.09 -2.26
CA LEU A 237 6.13 -32.21 -1.76
C LEU A 237 6.55 -30.74 -1.73
N VAL A 238 7.81 -30.41 -2.00
CA VAL A 238 8.32 -29.05 -1.97
C VAL A 238 7.93 -28.31 -3.24
N ASN A 239 7.45 -27.08 -3.09
CA ASN A 239 7.30 -26.16 -4.20
C ASN A 239 8.59 -25.34 -4.38
N PHE A 240 9.31 -25.59 -5.46
CA PHE A 240 10.60 -24.95 -5.75
C PHE A 240 10.52 -23.57 -6.40
N GLU A 241 9.35 -22.95 -6.45
CA GLU A 241 9.25 -21.56 -6.91
C GLU A 241 10.04 -20.62 -5.98
N GLU A 242 10.84 -19.72 -6.57
CA GLU A 242 11.79 -18.84 -5.87
C GLU A 242 11.17 -18.00 -4.74
N SER A 243 9.92 -17.58 -4.93
CA SER A 243 9.17 -16.78 -3.95
C SER A 243 8.63 -17.60 -2.78
N LYS A 244 8.53 -18.93 -2.93
CA LYS A 244 7.88 -19.85 -1.99
C LYS A 244 8.88 -20.68 -1.20
N THR A 245 10.00 -21.06 -1.81
CA THR A 245 11.05 -21.83 -1.14
C THR A 245 12.40 -21.17 -1.33
N PHE A 246 13.01 -20.73 -0.23
CA PHE A 246 14.28 -20.00 -0.22
C PHE A 246 15.04 -20.23 1.08
N PHE A 247 16.35 -20.05 1.02
CA PHE A 247 17.26 -20.20 2.14
C PHE A 247 18.31 -19.11 2.10
N GLY A 248 18.65 -18.53 3.24
CA GLY A 248 19.63 -17.46 3.27
C GLY A 248 20.15 -17.13 4.66
N LEU A 249 21.14 -16.25 4.66
CA LEU A 249 21.73 -15.72 5.89
C LEU A 249 22.37 -14.36 5.63
N PHE A 250 22.55 -13.60 6.71
CA PHE A 250 23.41 -12.41 6.69
C PHE A 250 24.14 -12.21 8.01
N LYS A 251 25.34 -11.64 7.93
CA LYS A 251 26.17 -11.29 9.08
C LYS A 251 25.69 -9.98 9.72
N LEU A 252 25.68 -9.93 11.05
CA LEU A 252 25.44 -8.72 11.84
C LEU A 252 26.73 -7.94 12.12
#